data_AF-A0A177SGC0-F1
#
_entry.id   AF-A0A177SGC0-F1
#
_cell.length_a   1.000
_cell.length_b   1.000
_cell.length_c   1.000
_cell.angle_alpha   90.00
_cell.angle_beta   90.00
_cell.angle_gamma   90.00
#
_symmetry.space_group_name_H-M   'P 1'
#
loop_
_entity.id
_entity.type
_entity.pdbx_description
1 polymer ?
#
loop_
_entity_poly.entity_id
_entity_poly.type
_entity_poly.pdbx_seq_one_letter_code
_entity_poly.pdbx_strand_id
1 'polypeptide(L)'
;MSKMFDHVVAEVLGLQVRLMACQARLAENTDSEALHDLRTTVRRLRSLLRPLRGLPGVDHLENAAKAIGDMTTPLRDREVLAEQLFQLDMGAAAQRRLAGEGEVFASVAASPQLYKLLAVLDAFPGFLRAIERQKLVPDLGKRIEKRLDKQWKKIVDAVHEPDHDRHRLRLLIKRARYGAEAYPKLSRIGKAMRSELKNAQDDLGHWHDLLQWLTQAEKQADLAPLVAQWQEQRQEAERKADKTVARLLKHIDER
;
A
#
# COMPACT_ATOMS: atom_id res chain seq x y z
N MET A 1 9.27 -15.64 -26.47
CA MET A 1 8.56 -15.29 -25.23
C MET A 1 8.54 -13.78 -25.08
N SER A 2 7.44 -13.22 -24.61
CA SER A 2 7.24 -11.79 -24.46
C SER A 2 7.97 -11.27 -23.22
N LYS A 3 8.90 -10.32 -23.40
CA LYS A 3 9.69 -9.72 -22.30
C LYS A 3 8.83 -9.20 -21.15
N MET A 4 7.60 -8.75 -21.42
CA MET A 4 6.68 -8.26 -20.40
C MET A 4 6.04 -9.39 -19.58
N PHE A 5 5.69 -10.51 -20.21
CA PHE A 5 5.22 -11.69 -19.47
C PHE A 5 6.33 -12.23 -18.57
N ASP A 6 7.58 -12.29 -19.08
CA ASP A 6 8.73 -12.70 -18.28
C ASP A 6 8.95 -11.80 -17.06
N HIS A 7 8.84 -10.47 -17.23
CA HIS A 7 8.90 -9.50 -16.14
C HIS A 7 7.83 -9.76 -15.07
N VAL A 8 6.56 -9.87 -15.48
CA VAL A 8 5.45 -10.07 -14.54
C VAL A 8 5.58 -11.41 -13.80
N VAL A 9 5.98 -12.47 -14.49
CA VAL A 9 6.19 -13.78 -13.86
C VAL A 9 7.33 -13.72 -12.83
N ALA A 10 8.44 -13.07 -13.16
CA ALA A 10 9.54 -12.88 -12.22
C ALA A 10 9.13 -12.09 -10.97
N GLU A 11 8.38 -10.99 -11.15
CA GLU A 11 7.85 -10.19 -10.03
C GLU A 11 6.88 -11.00 -9.16
N VAL A 12 5.99 -11.79 -9.76
CA VAL A 12 5.06 -12.68 -9.02
C VAL A 12 5.82 -13.67 -8.15
N LEU A 13 6.82 -14.36 -8.71
CA LEU A 13 7.65 -15.33 -7.98
C LEU A 13 8.44 -14.65 -6.86
N GLY A 14 9.03 -13.49 -7.12
CA GLY A 14 9.75 -12.71 -6.11
C GLY A 14 8.84 -12.26 -4.96
N LEU A 15 7.60 -11.87 -5.24
CA LEU A 15 6.61 -11.53 -4.22
C LEU A 15 6.15 -12.77 -3.44
N GLN A 16 5.99 -13.92 -4.09
CA GLN A 16 5.65 -15.18 -3.42
C GLN A 16 6.68 -15.56 -2.36
N VAL A 17 7.97 -15.57 -2.74
CA VAL A 17 9.07 -15.88 -1.81
C VAL A 17 9.08 -14.91 -0.62
N ARG A 18 8.88 -13.61 -0.87
CA ARG A 18 8.79 -12.61 0.20
C ARG A 18 7.60 -12.84 1.13
N LEU A 19 6.43 -13.20 0.59
CA LEU A 19 5.25 -13.50 1.41
C LEU A 19 5.47 -14.75 2.28
N MET A 20 6.11 -15.80 1.74
CA MET A 20 6.47 -16.99 2.51
C MET A 20 7.47 -16.64 3.63
N ALA A 21 8.47 -15.81 3.36
CA ALA A 21 9.39 -15.34 4.39
C ALA A 21 8.68 -14.51 5.48
N CYS A 22 7.74 -13.63 5.10
CA CYS A 22 6.93 -12.90 6.08
C CYS A 22 6.06 -13.84 6.92
N GLN A 23 5.47 -14.86 6.31
CA GLN A 23 4.67 -15.86 7.03
C GLN A 23 5.51 -16.60 8.08
N ALA A 24 6.72 -17.04 7.72
CA ALA A 24 7.62 -17.72 8.65
C ALA A 24 8.04 -16.80 9.81
N ARG A 25 8.38 -15.54 9.52
CA ARG A 25 8.72 -14.53 10.54
C ARG A 25 7.56 -14.26 11.50
N LEU A 26 6.33 -14.21 10.98
CA LEU A 26 5.11 -14.05 11.79
C LEU A 26 4.83 -15.30 12.64
N ALA A 27 5.00 -16.50 12.09
CA ALA A 27 4.76 -17.75 12.81
C ALA A 27 5.69 -17.91 14.03
N GLU A 28 6.96 -17.57 13.84
CA GLU A 28 8.00 -17.70 14.87
C GLU A 28 8.23 -16.40 15.67
N ASN A 29 7.46 -15.36 15.39
CA ASN A 29 7.58 -14.02 16.01
C ASN A 29 9.05 -13.53 16.07
N THR A 30 9.76 -13.58 14.94
CA THR A 30 11.22 -13.34 14.92
C THR A 30 11.60 -11.86 15.07
N ASP A 31 10.70 -10.96 14.68
CA ASP A 31 10.91 -9.51 14.70
C ASP A 31 9.58 -8.75 14.57
N SER A 32 9.58 -7.48 15.01
CA SER A 32 8.41 -6.59 14.99
C SER A 32 8.04 -6.03 13.61
N GLU A 33 8.88 -6.20 12.60
CA GLU A 33 8.63 -5.68 11.24
C GLU A 33 7.92 -6.71 10.33
N ALA A 34 7.72 -7.94 10.80
CA ALA A 34 7.14 -9.02 10.00
C ALA A 34 5.75 -8.66 9.45
N LEU A 35 4.89 -8.03 10.26
CA LEU A 35 3.56 -7.59 9.81
C LEU A 35 3.64 -6.41 8.84
N HIS A 36 4.55 -5.47 9.08
CA HIS A 36 4.82 -4.36 8.17
C HIS A 36 5.20 -4.87 6.77
N ASP A 37 6.15 -5.80 6.73
CA ASP A 37 6.70 -6.35 5.49
C ASP A 37 5.69 -7.20 4.72
N LEU A 38 4.87 -7.99 5.43
CA LEU A 38 3.74 -8.69 4.83
C LEU A 38 2.82 -7.69 4.12
N ARG A 39 2.40 -6.63 4.81
CA ARG A 39 1.49 -5.61 4.28
C ARG A 39 2.10 -4.83 3.11
N THR A 40 3.39 -4.51 3.19
CA THR A 40 4.10 -3.83 2.09
C THR A 40 4.20 -4.74 0.87
N THR A 41 4.46 -6.03 1.06
CA THR A 41 4.54 -7.02 -0.04
C THR A 41 3.18 -7.26 -0.69
N VAL A 42 2.10 -7.40 0.10
CA VAL A 42 0.71 -7.48 -0.41
C VAL A 42 0.33 -6.22 -1.21
N ARG A 43 0.76 -5.04 -0.77
CA ARG A 43 0.51 -3.79 -1.49
C ARG A 43 1.24 -3.72 -2.83
N ARG A 44 2.49 -4.21 -2.89
CA ARG A 44 3.25 -4.36 -4.14
C ARG A 44 2.57 -5.35 -5.08
N LEU A 45 2.12 -6.49 -4.57
CA LEU A 45 1.34 -7.47 -5.34
C LEU A 45 0.09 -6.84 -5.95
N ARG A 46 -0.74 -6.14 -5.15
CA ARG A 46 -1.94 -5.46 -5.68
C ARG A 46 -1.62 -4.42 -6.76
N SER A 47 -0.47 -3.76 -6.65
CA SER A 47 -0.01 -2.76 -7.63
C SER A 47 0.46 -3.41 -8.93
N LEU A 48 1.14 -4.56 -8.84
CA LEU A 48 1.48 -5.40 -9.99
C LEU A 48 0.22 -5.90 -10.70
N LEU A 49 -0.79 -6.38 -9.97
CA LEU A 49 -2.01 -6.98 -10.55
C LEU A 49 -2.96 -5.97 -11.18
N ARG A 50 -3.00 -4.74 -10.70
CA ARG A 50 -4.03 -3.77 -11.10
C ARG A 50 -4.03 -3.44 -12.61
N PRO A 51 -2.88 -3.29 -13.29
CA PRO A 51 -2.83 -3.20 -14.75
C PRO A 51 -3.22 -4.51 -15.49
N LEU A 52 -3.23 -5.64 -14.80
CA LEU A 52 -3.59 -6.95 -15.35
C LEU A 52 -5.09 -7.25 -15.24
N ARG A 53 -5.89 -6.41 -14.58
CA ARG A 53 -7.34 -6.62 -14.41
C ARG A 53 -8.06 -6.98 -15.70
N GLY A 54 -9.03 -7.88 -15.58
CA GLY A 54 -9.77 -8.46 -16.71
C GLY A 54 -8.98 -9.53 -17.48
N LEU A 55 -7.85 -10.01 -16.94
CA LEU A 55 -7.23 -11.25 -17.39
C LEU A 55 -7.67 -12.41 -16.48
N PRO A 56 -7.76 -13.64 -17.00
CA PRO A 56 -8.12 -14.82 -16.21
C PRO A 56 -7.29 -14.95 -14.93
N GLY A 57 -7.94 -15.24 -13.80
CA GLY A 57 -7.27 -15.46 -12.51
C GLY A 57 -6.86 -14.20 -11.74
N VAL A 58 -6.77 -13.03 -12.38
CA VAL A 58 -6.30 -11.80 -11.71
C VAL A 58 -7.23 -11.36 -10.58
N ASP A 59 -8.54 -11.41 -10.80
CA ASP A 59 -9.51 -10.94 -9.80
C ASP A 59 -9.52 -11.84 -8.55
N HIS A 60 -9.30 -13.16 -8.71
CA HIS A 60 -9.16 -14.08 -7.58
C HIS A 60 -7.94 -13.73 -6.71
N LEU A 61 -6.80 -13.46 -7.35
CA LEU A 61 -5.58 -13.10 -6.64
C LEU A 61 -5.67 -11.69 -6.02
N GLU A 62 -6.28 -10.73 -6.71
CA GLU A 62 -6.51 -9.39 -6.15
C GLU A 62 -7.45 -9.43 -4.94
N ASN A 63 -8.50 -10.25 -4.98
CA ASN A 63 -9.42 -10.45 -3.85
C ASN A 63 -8.73 -11.13 -2.66
N ALA A 64 -7.90 -12.15 -2.90
CA ALA A 64 -7.11 -12.78 -1.84
C ALA A 64 -6.14 -11.78 -1.19
N ALA A 65 -5.44 -10.97 -2.00
CA ALA A 65 -4.54 -9.94 -1.51
C ALA A 65 -5.29 -8.82 -0.75
N LYS A 66 -6.52 -8.48 -1.18
CA LYS A 66 -7.38 -7.53 -0.47
C LYS A 66 -7.78 -8.08 0.91
N ALA A 67 -8.15 -9.36 1.01
CA ALA A 67 -8.54 -9.98 2.28
C ALA A 67 -7.42 -9.89 3.34
N ILE A 68 -6.15 -10.08 2.95
CA ILE A 68 -5.01 -9.86 3.85
C ILE A 68 -4.90 -8.40 4.26
N GLY A 69 -5.03 -7.47 3.31
CA GLY A 69 -5.01 -6.04 3.61
C GLY A 69 -6.08 -5.65 4.62
N ASP A 70 -7.31 -6.12 4.45
CA ASP A 70 -8.43 -5.80 5.33
C ASP A 70 -8.22 -6.40 6.74
N MET A 71 -7.82 -7.68 6.83
CA MET A 71 -7.55 -8.37 8.10
C MET A 71 -6.40 -7.74 8.89
N THR A 72 -5.34 -7.31 8.21
CA THR A 72 -4.11 -6.80 8.87
C THR A 72 -4.12 -5.29 9.13
N THR A 73 -5.12 -4.56 8.62
CA THR A 73 -5.15 -3.10 8.79
C THR A 73 -5.33 -2.67 10.25
N PRO A 74 -6.33 -3.18 11.00
CA PRO A 74 -6.48 -2.85 12.41
C PRO A 74 -5.26 -3.22 13.25
N LEU A 75 -4.57 -4.30 12.89
CA LEU A 75 -3.36 -4.77 13.58
C LEU A 75 -2.20 -3.79 13.36
N ARG A 76 -1.95 -3.39 12.12
CA ARG A 76 -0.90 -2.40 11.82
C ARG A 76 -1.22 -1.01 12.39
N ASP A 77 -2.49 -0.61 12.40
CA ASP A 77 -2.88 0.68 12.96
C ASP A 77 -2.60 0.73 14.48
N ARG A 78 -2.68 -0.42 15.17
CA ARG A 78 -2.26 -0.55 16.58
C ARG A 78 -0.74 -0.43 16.74
N GLU A 79 0.05 -1.10 15.91
CA GLU A 79 1.53 -1.01 15.94
C GLU A 79 2.01 0.44 15.71
N VAL A 80 1.45 1.11 14.69
CA VAL A 80 1.81 2.50 14.36
C VAL A 80 1.43 3.45 15.50
N LEU A 81 0.25 3.26 16.13
CA LEU A 81 -0.13 4.06 17.28
C LEU A 81 0.77 3.76 18.50
N ALA A 82 1.15 2.51 18.74
CA ALA A 82 2.06 2.16 19.82
C ALA A 82 3.44 2.81 19.64
N GLU A 83 3.98 2.80 18.42
CA GLU A 83 5.22 3.50 18.06
C GLU A 83 5.13 5.01 18.39
N GLN A 84 4.02 5.65 18.00
CA GLN A 84 3.78 7.06 18.33
C GLN A 84 3.71 7.31 19.84
N LEU A 85 3.08 6.41 20.60
CA LEU A 85 2.95 6.55 22.05
C LEU A 85 4.30 6.36 22.76
N PHE A 86 5.18 5.50 22.25
CA PHE A 86 6.55 5.42 22.76
C PHE A 86 7.33 6.73 22.55
N GLN A 87 7.15 7.38 21.39
CA GLN A 87 7.79 8.68 21.11
C GLN A 87 7.27 9.82 21.99
N LEU A 88 6.09 9.65 22.62
CA LEU A 88 5.46 10.61 23.52
C LEU A 88 5.61 10.21 25.00
N ASP A 89 6.53 9.31 25.31
CA ASP A 89 6.81 8.80 26.67
C ASP A 89 5.59 8.12 27.35
N MET A 90 4.61 7.67 26.57
CA MET A 90 3.41 6.96 27.04
C MET A 90 3.57 5.44 26.96
N GLY A 91 4.69 4.92 27.48
CA GLY A 91 5.09 3.51 27.34
C GLY A 91 4.04 2.49 27.79
N ALA A 92 3.33 2.74 28.90
CA ALA A 92 2.27 1.85 29.37
C ALA A 92 1.08 1.76 28.38
N ALA A 93 0.70 2.89 27.78
CA ALA A 93 -0.36 2.92 26.77
C ALA A 93 0.09 2.23 25.46
N ALA A 94 1.36 2.39 25.08
CA ALA A 94 1.95 1.69 23.93
C ALA A 94 1.97 0.17 24.14
N GLN A 95 2.48 -0.31 25.29
CA GLN A 95 2.56 -1.73 25.62
C GLN A 95 1.18 -2.41 25.64
N ARG A 96 0.13 -1.73 26.13
CA ARG A 96 -1.25 -2.26 26.07
C ARG A 96 -1.71 -2.55 24.64
N ARG A 97 -1.28 -1.76 23.66
CA ARG A 97 -1.67 -1.95 22.25
C ARG A 97 -0.92 -3.10 21.60
N LEU A 98 0.32 -3.34 22.01
CA LEU A 98 1.18 -4.45 21.59
C LEU A 98 0.99 -5.74 22.40
N ALA A 99 0.17 -5.71 23.45
CA ALA A 99 -0.10 -6.90 24.25
C ALA A 99 -0.66 -8.03 23.37
N GLY A 100 -0.06 -9.23 23.50
CA GLY A 100 -0.44 -10.40 22.70
C GLY A 100 0.07 -10.38 21.25
N GLU A 101 1.07 -9.56 20.91
CA GLU A 101 1.63 -9.47 19.55
C GLU A 101 2.00 -10.84 18.97
N GLY A 102 2.67 -11.71 19.74
CA GLY A 102 3.02 -13.05 19.29
C GLY A 102 1.81 -13.91 18.91
N GLU A 103 0.73 -13.87 19.69
CA GLU A 103 -0.53 -14.58 19.37
C GLU A 103 -1.20 -13.98 18.12
N VAL A 104 -1.19 -12.66 18.00
CA VAL A 104 -1.70 -11.96 16.82
C VAL A 104 -0.91 -12.36 15.58
N PHE A 105 0.42 -12.36 15.63
CA PHE A 105 1.28 -12.76 14.51
C PHE A 105 1.08 -14.21 14.12
N ALA A 106 1.05 -15.12 15.09
CA ALA A 106 0.73 -16.53 14.85
C ALA A 106 -0.65 -16.71 14.20
N SER A 107 -1.65 -15.94 14.64
CA SER A 107 -3.01 -15.99 14.05
C SER A 107 -3.03 -15.52 12.59
N VAL A 108 -2.24 -14.50 12.23
CA VAL A 108 -2.09 -14.04 10.84
C VAL A 108 -1.35 -15.09 10.01
N ALA A 109 -0.27 -15.66 10.54
CA ALA A 109 0.54 -16.67 9.86
C ALA A 109 -0.26 -17.95 9.54
N ALA A 110 -1.13 -18.36 10.47
CA ALA A 110 -2.02 -19.52 10.35
C ALA A 110 -3.38 -19.19 9.69
N SER A 111 -3.60 -17.95 9.27
CA SER A 111 -4.92 -17.53 8.77
C SER A 111 -5.30 -18.23 7.46
N PRO A 112 -6.58 -18.62 7.28
CA PRO A 112 -7.07 -19.16 6.01
C PRO A 112 -6.90 -18.19 4.84
N GLN A 113 -6.95 -16.88 5.12
CA GLN A 113 -6.74 -15.82 4.14
C GLN A 113 -5.31 -15.88 3.58
N LEU A 114 -4.30 -16.07 4.44
CA LEU A 114 -2.90 -16.11 4.01
C LEU A 114 -2.60 -17.39 3.25
N TYR A 115 -3.10 -18.52 3.74
CA TYR A 115 -3.02 -19.79 3.02
C TYR A 115 -3.65 -19.68 1.61
N LYS A 116 -4.86 -19.11 1.51
CA LYS A 116 -5.53 -18.90 0.22
C LYS A 116 -4.73 -17.96 -0.70
N LEU A 117 -4.17 -16.87 -0.17
CA LEU A 117 -3.34 -15.97 -0.97
C LEU A 117 -2.13 -16.72 -1.56
N LEU A 118 -1.40 -17.46 -0.73
CA LEU A 118 -0.22 -18.22 -1.16
C LEU A 118 -0.58 -19.29 -2.20
N ALA A 119 -1.66 -20.04 -1.99
CA ALA A 119 -2.12 -21.07 -2.93
C ALA A 119 -2.52 -20.49 -4.30
N VAL A 120 -3.29 -19.39 -4.32
CA VAL A 120 -3.68 -18.73 -5.58
C VAL A 120 -2.46 -18.12 -6.27
N LEU A 121 -1.51 -17.56 -5.50
CA LEU A 121 -0.30 -16.96 -6.03
C LEU A 121 0.63 -18.01 -6.66
N ASP A 122 0.74 -19.20 -6.07
CA ASP A 122 1.54 -20.32 -6.58
C ASP A 122 1.07 -20.79 -7.97
N ALA A 123 -0.24 -20.87 -8.18
CA ALA A 123 -0.83 -21.24 -9.47
C ALA A 123 -0.74 -20.13 -10.52
N PHE A 124 -0.59 -18.86 -10.11
CA PHE A 124 -0.75 -17.70 -10.99
C PHE A 124 0.28 -17.60 -12.14
N PRO A 125 1.58 -17.90 -11.96
CA PRO A 125 2.54 -17.98 -13.06
C PRO A 125 2.09 -18.93 -14.19
N GLY A 126 1.49 -20.08 -13.84
CA GLY A 126 0.95 -21.03 -14.81
C GLY A 126 -0.16 -20.41 -15.66
N PHE A 127 -1.07 -19.67 -15.03
CA PHE A 127 -2.13 -18.93 -15.74
C PHE A 127 -1.57 -17.84 -16.65
N LEU A 128 -0.57 -17.06 -16.20
CA LEU A 128 0.09 -16.05 -17.04
C LEU A 128 0.71 -16.67 -18.29
N ARG A 129 1.37 -17.82 -18.16
CA ARG A 129 1.95 -18.55 -19.29
C ARG A 129 0.89 -19.15 -20.22
N ALA A 130 -0.24 -19.59 -19.69
CA ALA A 130 -1.37 -20.02 -20.52
C ALA A 130 -1.94 -18.86 -21.35
N ILE A 131 -2.14 -17.68 -20.73
CA ILE A 131 -2.58 -16.45 -21.40
C ILE A 131 -1.62 -16.06 -22.53
N GLU A 132 -0.30 -16.14 -22.28
CA GLU A 132 0.74 -15.87 -23.29
C GLU A 132 0.65 -16.84 -24.46
N ARG A 133 0.63 -18.16 -24.20
CA ARG A 133 0.57 -19.20 -25.25
C ARG A 133 -0.69 -19.11 -26.10
N GLN A 134 -1.83 -18.82 -25.46
CA GLN A 134 -3.12 -18.67 -26.14
C GLN A 134 -3.29 -17.30 -26.81
N LYS A 135 -2.31 -16.39 -26.68
CA LYS A 135 -2.34 -15.04 -27.27
C LYS A 135 -3.59 -14.22 -26.90
N LEU A 136 -4.15 -14.45 -25.71
CA LEU A 136 -5.33 -13.71 -25.22
C LEU A 136 -5.05 -12.20 -25.04
N VAL A 137 -3.76 -11.85 -24.90
CA VAL A 137 -3.29 -10.45 -24.89
C VAL A 137 -2.08 -10.36 -25.82
N PRO A 138 -2.28 -9.92 -27.07
CA PRO A 138 -1.19 -9.84 -28.05
C PRO A 138 -0.04 -8.92 -27.59
N ASP A 139 -0.37 -7.84 -26.89
CA ASP A 139 0.61 -6.88 -26.35
C ASP A 139 0.27 -6.51 -24.90
N LEU A 140 0.87 -7.26 -23.97
CA LEU A 140 0.72 -7.03 -22.54
C LEU A 140 1.36 -5.70 -22.11
N GLY A 141 2.47 -5.30 -22.73
CA GLY A 141 3.18 -4.06 -22.40
C GLY A 141 2.31 -2.84 -22.67
N LYS A 142 1.75 -2.74 -23.87
CA LYS A 142 0.84 -1.65 -24.26
C LYS A 142 -0.45 -1.64 -23.43
N ARG A 143 -0.96 -2.81 -23.02
CA ARG A 143 -2.12 -2.88 -22.09
C ARG A 143 -1.77 -2.28 -20.74
N ILE A 144 -0.61 -2.62 -20.18
CA ILE A 144 -0.15 -2.12 -18.88
C ILE A 144 0.09 -0.60 -18.98
N GLU A 145 0.83 -0.14 -19.99
CA GLU A 145 1.11 1.27 -20.23
C GLU A 145 -0.19 2.09 -20.28
N LYS A 146 -1.17 1.69 -21.10
CA LYS A 146 -2.48 2.36 -21.18
C LYS A 146 -3.19 2.46 -19.83
N ARG A 147 -3.04 1.47 -18.95
CA ARG A 147 -3.66 1.50 -17.62
C ARG A 147 -2.88 2.35 -16.62
N LEU A 148 -1.55 2.39 -16.72
CA LEU A 148 -0.73 3.32 -15.94
C LEU A 148 -1.02 4.77 -16.34
N ASP A 149 -1.15 5.05 -17.63
CA ASP A 149 -1.55 6.37 -18.14
C ASP A 149 -2.91 6.81 -17.60
N LYS A 150 -3.90 5.90 -17.59
CA LYS A 150 -5.22 6.18 -17.00
C LYS A 150 -5.15 6.46 -15.50
N GLN A 151 -4.23 5.81 -14.77
CA GLN A 151 -4.03 6.09 -13.36
C GLN A 151 -3.36 7.45 -13.15
N TRP A 152 -2.40 7.80 -14.01
CA TRP A 152 -1.76 9.11 -14.00
C TRP A 152 -2.77 10.22 -14.26
N LYS A 153 -3.61 10.09 -15.30
CA LYS A 153 -4.69 11.05 -15.58
C LYS A 153 -5.59 11.28 -14.37
N LYS A 154 -5.97 10.23 -13.64
CA LYS A 154 -6.76 10.38 -12.41
C LYS A 154 -6.08 11.18 -11.31
N ILE A 155 -4.75 11.18 -11.24
CA ILE A 155 -4.01 12.06 -10.31
C ILE A 155 -4.08 13.48 -10.83
N VAL A 156 -3.78 13.70 -12.11
CA VAL A 156 -3.85 15.03 -12.74
C VAL A 156 -5.23 15.64 -12.49
N ASP A 157 -6.30 14.93 -12.84
CA ASP A 157 -7.68 15.37 -12.64
C ASP A 157 -7.95 15.69 -11.16
N ALA A 158 -7.57 14.78 -10.24
CA ALA A 158 -7.84 14.94 -8.82
C ALA A 158 -7.04 16.07 -8.15
N VAL A 159 -5.84 16.40 -8.65
CA VAL A 159 -5.04 17.52 -8.13
C VAL A 159 -5.58 18.87 -8.63
N HIS A 160 -6.21 18.89 -9.81
CA HIS A 160 -6.83 20.09 -10.39
C HIS A 160 -8.23 20.40 -9.82
N GLU A 161 -8.87 19.46 -9.13
CA GLU A 161 -10.16 19.69 -8.47
C GLU A 161 -10.00 20.78 -7.38
N PRO A 162 -10.77 21.89 -7.44
CA PRO A 162 -10.89 22.82 -6.33
C PRO A 162 -11.40 22.06 -5.11
N ASP A 163 -10.75 22.21 -3.96
CA ASP A 163 -11.06 21.49 -2.73
C ASP A 163 -10.95 19.96 -2.82
N HIS A 164 -9.97 19.47 -3.59
CA HIS A 164 -9.71 18.04 -3.73
C HIS A 164 -9.71 17.27 -2.41
N ASP A 165 -10.34 16.09 -2.42
CA ASP A 165 -10.30 15.19 -1.27
C ASP A 165 -8.87 14.65 -1.05
N ARG A 166 -8.22 15.14 0.01
CA ARG A 166 -6.87 14.74 0.44
C ARG A 166 -6.73 13.23 0.66
N HIS A 167 -7.76 12.58 1.19
CA HIS A 167 -7.74 11.13 1.39
C HIS A 167 -7.79 10.40 0.04
N ARG A 168 -8.68 10.81 -0.87
CA ARG A 168 -8.74 10.28 -2.23
C ARG A 168 -7.41 10.49 -2.96
N LEU A 169 -6.84 11.69 -2.88
CA LEU A 169 -5.57 12.03 -3.52
C LEU A 169 -4.42 11.18 -2.98
N ARG A 170 -4.33 11.01 -1.65
CA ARG A 170 -3.36 10.10 -1.01
C ARG A 170 -3.43 8.68 -1.57
N LEU A 171 -4.65 8.15 -1.74
CA LEU A 171 -4.84 6.81 -2.31
C LEU A 171 -4.39 6.74 -3.77
N LEU A 172 -4.68 7.78 -4.58
CA LEU A 172 -4.26 7.85 -5.98
C LEU A 172 -2.74 7.94 -6.11
N ILE A 173 -2.09 8.82 -5.34
CA ILE A 173 -0.63 8.97 -5.29
C ILE A 173 0.04 7.65 -4.92
N LYS A 174 -0.42 6.99 -3.84
CA LYS A 174 0.06 5.65 -3.45
C LYS A 174 -0.01 4.69 -4.63
N ARG A 175 -1.16 4.62 -5.31
CA ARG A 175 -1.37 3.70 -6.44
C ARG A 175 -0.42 3.97 -7.59
N ALA A 176 -0.22 5.22 -7.99
CA ALA A 176 0.70 5.53 -9.09
C ALA A 176 2.16 5.29 -8.72
N ARG A 177 2.58 5.57 -7.48
CA ARG A 177 3.95 5.32 -7.02
C ARG A 177 4.26 3.83 -7.08
N TYR A 178 3.42 2.99 -6.48
CA TYR A 178 3.63 1.53 -6.52
C TYR A 178 3.46 0.95 -7.93
N GLY A 179 2.59 1.52 -8.77
CA GLY A 179 2.50 1.13 -10.18
C GLY A 179 3.79 1.43 -10.96
N ALA A 180 4.41 2.58 -10.70
CA ALA A 180 5.69 2.95 -11.29
C ALA A 180 6.86 2.10 -10.78
N GLU A 181 6.83 1.69 -9.51
CA GLU A 181 7.79 0.73 -8.95
C GLU A 181 7.65 -0.66 -9.58
N ALA A 182 6.43 -1.15 -9.79
CA ALA A 182 6.17 -2.46 -10.39
C ALA A 182 6.49 -2.51 -11.90
N TYR A 183 6.36 -1.38 -12.60
CA TYR A 183 6.55 -1.27 -14.05
C TYR A 183 7.45 -0.09 -14.44
N PRO A 184 8.72 -0.08 -14.02
CA PRO A 184 9.60 1.08 -14.16
C PRO A 184 9.89 1.46 -15.62
N LYS A 185 9.90 0.46 -16.53
CA LYS A 185 10.13 0.67 -17.97
C LYS A 185 8.91 1.23 -18.73
N LEU A 186 7.72 1.11 -18.16
CA LEU A 186 6.46 1.57 -18.78
C LEU A 186 5.90 2.83 -18.11
N SER A 187 6.46 3.23 -16.97
CA SER A 187 5.98 4.38 -16.22
C SER A 187 6.51 5.69 -16.81
N ARG A 188 5.61 6.64 -17.07
CA ARG A 188 5.95 8.02 -17.47
C ARG A 188 6.46 8.89 -16.32
N ILE A 189 6.46 8.33 -15.11
CA ILE A 189 6.86 9.03 -13.90
C ILE A 189 8.39 8.99 -13.80
N GLY A 190 9.04 10.11 -14.11
CA GLY A 190 10.49 10.27 -13.99
C GLY A 190 10.98 10.35 -12.54
N LYS A 191 12.30 10.39 -12.32
CA LYS A 191 12.91 10.43 -10.97
C LYS A 191 12.43 11.62 -10.14
N ALA A 192 12.39 12.82 -10.73
CA ALA A 192 11.91 14.03 -10.06
C ALA A 192 10.44 13.90 -9.61
N MET A 193 9.55 13.48 -10.52
CA MET A 193 8.14 13.26 -10.20
C MET A 193 7.93 12.15 -9.15
N ARG A 194 8.74 11.08 -9.17
CA ARG A 194 8.70 10.06 -8.10
C ARG A 194 9.02 10.66 -6.73
N SER A 195 9.97 11.60 -6.67
CA SER A 195 10.31 12.31 -5.44
C SER A 195 9.14 13.18 -4.96
N GLU A 196 8.50 13.93 -5.86
CA GLU A 196 7.33 14.75 -5.51
C GLU A 196 6.15 13.92 -5.02
N LEU A 197 5.83 12.82 -5.72
CA LEU A 197 4.80 11.89 -5.29
C LEU A 197 5.13 11.24 -3.94
N LYS A 198 6.41 10.99 -3.64
CA LYS A 198 6.82 10.50 -2.32
C LYS A 198 6.58 11.57 -1.25
N ASN A 199 7.01 12.80 -1.47
CA ASN A 199 6.79 13.90 -0.53
C ASN A 199 5.29 14.11 -0.26
N ALA A 200 4.48 14.17 -1.31
CA ALA A 200 3.03 14.31 -1.18
C ALA A 200 2.40 13.11 -0.46
N GLN A 201 2.85 11.88 -0.74
CA GLN A 201 2.37 10.71 -0.02
C GLN A 201 2.71 10.77 1.48
N ASP A 202 3.91 11.22 1.83
CA ASP A 202 4.39 11.24 3.21
C ASP A 202 3.65 12.31 4.01
N ASP A 203 3.48 13.52 3.47
CA ASP A 203 2.74 14.60 4.14
C ASP A 203 1.23 14.29 4.28
N LEU A 204 0.58 13.80 3.21
CA LEU A 204 -0.81 13.32 3.29
C LEU A 204 -0.93 12.08 4.19
N GLY A 205 0.14 11.28 4.29
CA GLY A 205 0.28 10.17 5.21
C GLY A 205 0.17 10.63 6.65
N HIS A 206 1.04 11.55 7.04
CA HIS A 206 1.10 12.10 8.38
C HIS A 206 -0.22 12.77 8.79
N TRP A 207 -0.81 13.59 7.92
CA TRP A 207 -2.14 14.18 8.16
C TRP A 207 -3.22 13.12 8.40
N HIS A 208 -3.22 12.04 7.61
CA HIS A 208 -4.19 10.97 7.74
C HIS A 208 -4.01 10.15 9.02
N ASP A 209 -2.76 9.93 9.45
CA ASP A 209 -2.47 9.18 10.66
C ASP A 209 -2.96 9.96 11.91
N LEU A 210 -2.74 11.29 11.95
CA LEU A 210 -3.30 12.18 12.98
C LEU A 210 -4.83 12.15 13.02
N LEU A 211 -5.49 12.15 11.85
CA LEU A 211 -6.94 12.02 11.76
C LEU A 211 -7.40 10.67 12.37
N GLN A 212 -6.72 9.57 12.05
CA GLN A 212 -7.05 8.26 12.61
C GLN A 212 -6.85 8.21 14.12
N TRP A 213 -5.77 8.78 14.64
CA TRP A 213 -5.49 8.82 16.08
C TRP A 213 -6.52 9.65 16.84
N LEU A 214 -6.95 10.79 16.29
CA LEU A 214 -8.05 11.58 16.87
C LEU A 214 -9.35 10.78 16.93
N THR A 215 -9.71 10.06 15.86
CA THR A 215 -10.88 9.15 15.87
C THR A 215 -10.73 8.01 16.88
N GLN A 216 -9.51 7.51 17.12
CA GLN A 216 -9.27 6.52 18.17
C GLN A 216 -9.40 7.12 19.57
N ALA A 217 -8.98 8.37 19.77
CA ALA A 217 -9.05 9.05 21.05
C ALA A 217 -10.48 9.31 21.53
N GLU A 218 -11.44 9.40 20.62
CA GLU A 218 -12.88 9.43 20.95
C GLU A 218 -13.35 8.17 21.69
N LYS A 219 -12.66 7.05 21.50
CA LYS A 219 -13.05 5.72 22.02
C LYS A 219 -12.12 5.20 23.11
N GLN A 220 -10.93 5.79 23.26
CA GLN A 220 -9.86 5.28 24.11
C GLN A 220 -9.42 6.39 25.06
N ALA A 221 -9.91 6.31 26.32
CA ALA A 221 -9.72 7.36 27.32
C ALA A 221 -8.24 7.64 27.64
N ASP A 222 -7.36 6.66 27.45
CA ASP A 222 -5.93 6.83 27.68
C ASP A 222 -5.24 7.74 26.66
N LEU A 223 -5.91 8.05 25.53
CA LEU A 223 -5.43 9.00 24.52
C LEU A 223 -5.92 10.43 24.75
N ALA A 224 -6.84 10.66 25.70
CA ALA A 224 -7.42 11.97 25.96
C ALA A 224 -6.38 13.09 26.16
N PRO A 225 -5.24 12.86 26.87
CA PRO A 225 -4.21 13.89 27.04
C PRO A 225 -3.57 14.38 25.72
N LEU A 226 -3.60 13.57 24.66
CA LEU A 226 -2.95 13.86 23.38
C LEU A 226 -3.87 14.60 22.39
N VAL A 227 -5.17 14.70 22.68
CA VAL A 227 -6.17 15.24 21.74
C VAL A 227 -5.84 16.66 21.31
N ALA A 228 -5.53 17.56 22.26
CA ALA A 228 -5.22 18.94 21.96
C ALA A 228 -3.97 19.07 21.07
N GLN A 229 -2.91 18.34 21.43
CA GLN A 229 -1.66 18.31 20.65
C GLN A 229 -1.88 17.77 19.24
N TRP A 230 -2.59 16.65 19.09
CA TRP A 230 -2.86 16.06 17.77
C TRP A 230 -3.79 16.92 16.91
N GLN A 231 -4.71 17.68 17.51
CA GLN A 231 -5.53 18.66 16.78
C GLN A 231 -4.67 19.77 16.17
N GLU A 232 -3.74 20.33 16.95
CA GLU A 232 -2.80 21.35 16.46
C GLU A 232 -1.88 20.79 15.37
N GLN A 233 -1.26 19.63 15.62
CA GLN A 233 -0.40 18.95 14.64
C GLN A 233 -1.16 18.62 13.36
N ARG A 234 -2.44 18.22 13.45
CA ARG A 234 -3.27 17.94 12.27
C ARG A 234 -3.44 19.19 11.41
N GLN A 235 -3.69 20.35 12.02
CA GLN A 235 -3.85 21.61 11.27
C GLN A 235 -2.55 22.03 10.57
N GLU A 236 -1.39 21.82 11.19
CA GLU A 236 -0.09 22.05 10.56
C GLU A 236 0.18 21.04 9.44
N ALA A 237 -0.07 19.76 9.69
CA ALA A 237 0.07 18.69 8.69
C ALA A 237 -0.85 18.92 7.48
N GLU A 238 -2.05 19.44 7.69
CA GLU A 238 -2.98 19.83 6.62
C GLU A 238 -2.39 20.95 5.75
N ARG A 239 -1.95 22.05 6.38
CA ARG A 239 -1.29 23.17 5.67
C ARG A 239 -0.05 22.72 4.91
N LYS A 240 0.74 21.82 5.50
CA LYS A 240 1.93 21.25 4.86
C LYS A 240 1.57 20.36 3.66
N ALA A 241 0.59 19.48 3.82
CA ALA A 241 0.10 18.63 2.74
C ALA A 241 -0.42 19.47 1.56
N ASP A 242 -1.15 20.55 1.82
CA ASP A 242 -1.65 21.46 0.79
C ASP A 242 -0.52 22.14 0.01
N LYS A 243 0.51 22.62 0.71
CA LYS A 243 1.71 23.18 0.06
C LYS A 243 2.40 22.15 -0.83
N THR A 244 2.53 20.92 -0.35
CA THR A 244 3.16 19.84 -1.11
C THR A 244 2.32 19.42 -2.32
N VAL A 245 0.99 19.39 -2.20
CA VAL A 245 0.08 19.12 -3.33
C VAL A 245 0.10 20.27 -4.34
N ALA A 246 0.16 21.53 -3.90
CA ALA A 246 0.30 22.68 -4.80
C ALA A 246 1.63 22.64 -5.57
N ARG A 247 2.73 22.21 -4.92
CA ARG A 247 4.01 21.96 -5.60
C ARG A 247 3.92 20.82 -6.60
N LEU A 248 3.22 19.74 -6.25
CA LEU A 248 2.97 18.62 -7.15
C LEU A 248 2.17 19.07 -8.39
N LEU A 249 1.13 19.89 -8.21
CA LEU A 249 0.34 20.49 -9.30
C LEU A 249 1.23 21.28 -10.25
N LYS A 250 2.02 22.22 -9.71
CA LYS A 250 2.95 23.02 -10.52
C LYS A 250 3.90 22.15 -11.35
N HIS A 251 4.47 21.10 -10.76
CA HIS A 251 5.34 20.17 -11.49
C HIS A 251 4.58 19.35 -12.55
N ILE A 252 3.31 19.05 -12.31
CA ILE A 252 2.45 18.38 -13.30
C ILE A 252 2.22 19.31 -14.50
N ASP A 253 1.98 20.60 -14.26
CA ASP A 253 1.65 21.58 -15.30
C ASP A 253 2.87 22.02 -16.13
N GLU A 254 4.08 21.93 -15.56
CA GLU A 254 5.34 22.25 -16.23
C GLU A 254 5.83 21.14 -17.20
N ARG A 255 5.12 20.02 -17.30
CA ARG A 255 5.48 18.84 -18.11
C ARG A 255 4.65 18.69 -19.38
#